data_AF-A0A963HWC4-F1
#
_entry.id   AF-A0A963HWC4-F1
#
_cell.length_a   1.000
_cell.length_b   1.000
_cell.length_c   1.000
_cell.angle_alpha   90.00
_cell.angle_beta   90.00
_cell.angle_gamma   90.00
#
_symmetry.space_group_name_H-M   'P 1'
#
loop_
_entity.id
_entity.type
_entity.pdbx_description
1 polymer ?
#
loop_
_entity_poly.entity_id
_entity_poly.type
_entity_poly.pdbx_seq_one_letter_code
_entity_poly.pdbx_strand_id
1 'polypeptide(L)'
;MVLLLANGTTMAKGVAELDPGTLRNYQDIKTWHERYLSAEQGRQGRTEALRTIVRSGSLGERGLQRIFGDFKGRMALDPRIPGVEKTARLLASSNRSQVKGHTRELLYAANLHTDGRNTLVQMSRKLDRAWGMTDADIVLRNRATGLYGRIEVKDYSLRSQISNQDKLKVQMSKMGREWQRTGQLQFWMNRHGITPELQRHARRAGIVTLSSVATGSRVPPGTQSFDQALARIDNQFARTAQVRALSGSAMVGFGAAMLWEALPGTVSVIREVATGDASTADWMRLGSSSSYTFGGAGLMSSGAAMLLAPQLSEVAQSKIYGLAPRLGWLSVASVGVGVGIDWLRYRRGAISSDQFWKSAVRSSAVSATALAGAWVGGIAGSYASPTGAALGAALGGAAGAAAAEVAGGAVLVEIERRKREEFNRVFGDTVSRSYGYVGVRAE
;
A
#
# COMPACT_ATOMS: atom_id res chain seq x y z
N MET A 1 -53.87 -18.33 2.59
CA MET A 1 -52.46 -18.04 2.97
C MET A 1 -51.72 -19.33 3.37
N VAL A 2 -51.73 -20.36 2.50
CA VAL A 2 -51.20 -21.72 2.82
C VAL A 2 -50.22 -22.21 1.74
N LEU A 3 -49.92 -21.42 0.70
CA LEU A 3 -49.12 -21.86 -0.45
C LEU A 3 -47.62 -21.46 -0.42
N LEU A 4 -47.09 -20.95 0.70
CA LEU A 4 -45.68 -20.51 0.79
C LEU A 4 -44.76 -21.40 1.65
N LEU A 5 -45.29 -22.41 2.35
CA LEU A 5 -44.50 -23.28 3.23
C LEU A 5 -44.05 -24.60 2.58
N ALA A 6 -44.53 -24.92 1.38
CA ALA A 6 -44.21 -26.18 0.68
C ALA A 6 -42.92 -26.13 -0.16
N ASN A 7 -42.46 -24.94 -0.58
CA ASN A 7 -41.26 -24.83 -1.43
C ASN A 7 -39.94 -24.86 -0.66
N GLY A 8 -39.93 -24.49 0.63
CA GLY A 8 -38.73 -24.55 1.48
C GLY A 8 -38.37 -25.96 1.94
N THR A 9 -39.36 -26.80 2.23
CA THR A 9 -39.19 -28.19 2.68
C THR A 9 -38.83 -29.15 1.56
N THR A 10 -39.27 -28.87 0.32
CA THR A 10 -38.98 -29.74 -0.84
C THR A 10 -37.55 -29.56 -1.36
N MET A 11 -36.98 -28.35 -1.29
CA MET A 11 -35.55 -28.12 -1.58
C MET A 11 -34.63 -28.66 -0.48
N ALA A 12 -35.05 -28.61 0.79
CA ALA A 12 -34.29 -29.21 1.90
C ALA A 12 -34.22 -30.75 1.79
N LYS A 13 -35.27 -31.41 1.27
CA LYS A 13 -35.27 -32.85 0.98
C LYS A 13 -34.34 -33.24 -0.18
N GLY A 14 -34.26 -32.44 -1.25
CA GLY A 14 -33.40 -32.74 -2.40
C GLY A 14 -31.89 -32.65 -2.14
N VAL A 15 -31.46 -31.97 -1.07
CA VAL A 15 -30.05 -31.90 -0.65
C VAL A 15 -29.69 -33.04 0.32
N ALA A 16 -30.66 -33.57 1.06
CA ALA A 16 -30.48 -34.71 1.95
C ALA A 16 -30.39 -36.07 1.20
N GLU A 17 -30.82 -36.14 -0.06
CA GLU A 17 -30.79 -37.37 -0.88
C GLU A 17 -29.46 -37.65 -1.59
N LEU A 18 -28.48 -36.74 -1.54
CA LEU A 18 -27.11 -37.05 -1.94
C LEU A 18 -26.30 -37.41 -0.70
N ASP A 19 -26.38 -38.68 -0.30
CA ASP A 19 -25.56 -39.25 0.75
C ASP A 19 -24.08 -38.89 0.51
N PRO A 20 -23.39 -38.22 1.46
CA PRO A 20 -21.95 -37.97 1.38
C PRO A 20 -21.12 -39.22 1.03
N GLY A 21 -21.65 -40.42 1.31
CA GLY A 21 -21.08 -41.71 0.93
C GLY A 21 -20.99 -41.99 -0.58
N THR A 22 -21.72 -41.25 -1.43
CA THR A 22 -21.67 -41.39 -2.90
C THR A 22 -20.71 -40.43 -3.59
N LEU A 23 -20.08 -39.52 -2.86
CA LEU A 23 -19.16 -38.51 -3.41
C LEU A 23 -17.80 -39.15 -3.72
N ARG A 24 -17.55 -39.48 -5.00
CA ARG A 24 -16.34 -40.23 -5.39
C ARG A 24 -15.26 -39.39 -6.05
N ASN A 25 -15.64 -38.29 -6.69
CA ASN A 25 -14.71 -37.45 -7.43
C ASN A 25 -14.99 -35.95 -7.24
N TYR A 26 -14.08 -35.11 -7.75
CA TYR A 26 -14.19 -33.65 -7.68
C TYR A 26 -15.51 -33.10 -8.23
N GLN A 27 -16.00 -33.65 -9.34
CA GLN A 27 -17.22 -33.15 -9.99
C GLN A 27 -18.47 -33.47 -9.17
N ASP A 28 -18.53 -34.65 -8.54
CA ASP A 28 -19.60 -35.03 -7.63
C ASP A 28 -19.62 -34.09 -6.41
N ILE A 29 -18.45 -33.90 -5.78
CA ILE A 29 -18.28 -33.03 -4.61
C ILE A 29 -18.63 -31.58 -4.95
N LYS A 30 -18.21 -31.09 -6.12
CA LYS A 30 -18.54 -29.74 -6.57
C LYS A 30 -20.06 -29.57 -6.77
N THR A 31 -20.69 -30.50 -7.48
CA THR A 31 -22.12 -30.47 -7.79
C THR A 31 -22.95 -30.52 -6.50
N TRP A 32 -22.60 -31.44 -5.59
CA TRP A 32 -23.22 -31.52 -4.27
C TRP A 32 -23.06 -30.21 -3.48
N HIS A 33 -21.84 -29.66 -3.42
CA HIS A 33 -21.58 -28.45 -2.65
C HIS A 33 -22.31 -27.23 -3.23
N GLU A 34 -22.38 -27.09 -4.56
CA GLU A 34 -23.13 -26.00 -5.20
C GLU A 34 -24.64 -26.09 -4.90
N ARG A 35 -25.21 -27.30 -4.90
CA ARG A 35 -26.60 -27.53 -4.46
C ARG A 35 -26.76 -27.24 -2.97
N TYR A 36 -25.84 -27.68 -2.13
CA TYR A 36 -25.86 -27.40 -0.69
C TYR A 36 -25.88 -25.89 -0.40
N LEU A 37 -25.07 -25.11 -1.12
CA LEU A 37 -25.02 -23.65 -0.96
C LEU A 37 -26.28 -22.93 -1.46
N SER A 38 -27.04 -23.50 -2.41
CA SER A 38 -28.31 -22.91 -2.88
C SER A 38 -29.43 -22.95 -1.84
N ALA A 39 -29.29 -23.75 -0.77
CA ALA A 39 -30.30 -23.92 0.27
C ALA A 39 -30.10 -22.98 1.49
N GLU A 40 -29.63 -21.74 1.28
CA GLU A 40 -29.36 -20.70 2.30
C GLU A 40 -28.77 -21.22 3.62
N GLN A 41 -27.52 -21.68 3.58
CA GLN A 41 -26.87 -22.30 4.73
C GLN A 41 -26.19 -21.29 5.65
N GLY A 42 -26.46 -21.40 6.96
CA GLY A 42 -25.77 -20.64 8.00
C GLY A 42 -24.28 -21.02 8.13
N ARG A 43 -23.51 -20.27 8.93
CA ARG A 43 -22.05 -20.49 9.10
C ARG A 43 -21.72 -21.94 9.50
N GLN A 44 -22.45 -22.50 10.46
CA GLN A 44 -22.21 -23.86 10.94
C GLN A 44 -22.43 -24.93 9.86
N GLY A 45 -23.53 -24.81 9.09
CA GLY A 45 -23.81 -25.71 7.97
C GLY A 45 -22.71 -25.64 6.90
N ARG A 46 -22.26 -24.44 6.54
CA ARG A 46 -21.15 -24.25 5.60
C ARG A 46 -19.81 -24.80 6.13
N THR A 47 -19.55 -24.73 7.44
CA THR A 47 -18.38 -25.39 8.04
C THR A 47 -18.49 -26.90 7.97
N GLU A 48 -19.68 -27.48 8.20
CA GLU A 48 -19.89 -28.92 8.01
C GLU A 48 -19.70 -29.31 6.55
N ALA A 49 -20.11 -28.48 5.60
CA ALA A 49 -19.84 -28.72 4.19
C ALA A 49 -18.33 -28.76 3.88
N LEU A 50 -17.51 -27.89 4.47
CA LEU A 50 -16.06 -27.99 4.37
C LEU A 50 -15.53 -29.33 4.91
N ARG A 51 -16.05 -29.80 6.05
CA ARG A 51 -15.66 -31.10 6.63
C ARG A 51 -16.01 -32.24 5.68
N THR A 52 -17.22 -32.24 5.14
CA THR A 52 -17.68 -33.23 4.16
C THR A 52 -16.80 -33.24 2.91
N ILE A 53 -16.45 -32.07 2.36
CA ILE A 53 -15.56 -31.98 1.19
C ILE A 53 -14.20 -32.64 1.45
N VAL A 54 -13.59 -32.39 2.61
CA VAL A 54 -12.29 -32.98 2.96
C VAL A 54 -12.43 -34.49 3.21
N ARG A 55 -13.49 -34.89 3.94
CA ARG A 55 -13.77 -36.29 4.30
C ARG A 55 -14.00 -37.16 3.06
N SER A 56 -14.75 -36.66 2.08
CA SER A 56 -15.03 -37.35 0.82
C SER A 56 -13.90 -37.23 -0.20
N GLY A 57 -12.94 -36.32 0.01
CA GLY A 57 -11.79 -36.11 -0.85
C GLY A 57 -10.62 -37.06 -0.58
N SER A 58 -9.51 -36.84 -1.30
CA SER A 58 -8.30 -37.68 -1.24
C SER A 58 -7.59 -37.69 0.13
N LEU A 59 -7.88 -36.71 1.00
CA LEU A 59 -7.29 -36.61 2.34
C LEU A 59 -8.05 -37.44 3.38
N GLY A 60 -9.34 -37.70 3.15
CA GLY A 60 -10.20 -38.49 4.03
C GLY A 60 -10.40 -37.90 5.44
N GLU A 61 -11.09 -38.67 6.28
CA GLU A 61 -11.33 -38.34 7.70
C GLU A 61 -10.03 -38.10 8.47
N ARG A 62 -8.99 -38.91 8.21
CA ARG A 62 -7.68 -38.75 8.86
C ARG A 62 -7.04 -37.41 8.50
N GLY A 63 -7.17 -36.95 7.26
CA GLY A 63 -6.67 -35.65 6.83
C GLY A 63 -7.45 -34.51 7.47
N LEU A 64 -8.77 -34.61 7.52
CA LEU A 64 -9.64 -33.64 8.20
C LEU A 64 -9.22 -33.43 9.66
N GLN A 65 -9.03 -34.52 10.41
CA GLN A 65 -8.66 -34.46 11.83
C GLN A 65 -7.21 -34.01 12.02
N ARG A 66 -6.24 -34.62 11.32
CA ARG A 66 -4.81 -34.41 11.59
C ARG A 66 -4.24 -33.13 10.96
N ILE A 67 -4.76 -32.72 9.81
CA ILE A 67 -4.25 -31.55 9.08
C ILE A 67 -5.07 -30.32 9.44
N PHE A 68 -6.40 -30.42 9.36
CA PHE A 68 -7.30 -29.28 9.53
C PHE A 68 -7.96 -29.19 10.91
N GLY A 69 -7.76 -30.17 11.81
CA GLY A 69 -8.35 -30.14 13.16
C GLY A 69 -9.86 -29.90 13.13
N ASP A 70 -10.57 -30.54 12.20
CA ASP A 70 -12.00 -30.39 11.95
C ASP A 70 -12.47 -28.94 11.68
N PHE A 71 -11.55 -28.07 11.24
CA PHE A 71 -11.76 -26.63 11.11
C PHE A 71 -12.25 -26.00 12.43
N LYS A 72 -11.68 -26.42 13.56
CA LYS A 72 -11.98 -25.90 14.91
C LYS A 72 -10.75 -25.26 15.56
N GLY A 73 -10.99 -24.45 16.60
CA GLY A 73 -9.94 -23.81 17.39
C GLY A 73 -8.98 -23.00 16.51
N ARG A 74 -7.67 -23.29 16.62
CA ARG A 74 -6.62 -22.65 15.81
C ARG A 74 -6.72 -22.90 14.29
N MET A 75 -7.46 -23.91 13.87
CA MET A 75 -7.70 -24.21 12.44
C MET A 75 -9.09 -23.75 11.98
N ALA A 76 -9.82 -23.00 12.81
CA ALA A 76 -11.10 -22.43 12.40
C ALA A 76 -10.92 -21.52 11.18
N LEU A 77 -11.86 -21.61 10.25
CA LEU A 77 -11.86 -20.81 9.03
C LEU A 77 -13.30 -20.52 8.64
N ASP A 78 -13.65 -19.23 8.47
CA ASP A 78 -15.00 -18.85 8.04
C ASP A 78 -15.20 -19.21 6.55
N PRO A 79 -16.08 -20.18 6.21
CA PRO A 79 -16.32 -20.62 4.84
C PRO A 79 -16.97 -19.55 3.95
N ARG A 80 -17.49 -18.47 4.55
CA ARG A 80 -18.12 -17.36 3.82
C ARG A 80 -17.10 -16.37 3.27
N ILE A 81 -15.84 -16.46 3.70
CA ILE A 81 -14.76 -15.67 3.12
C ILE A 81 -14.59 -16.10 1.65
N PRO A 82 -14.64 -15.16 0.68
CA PRO A 82 -14.56 -15.49 -0.72
C PRO A 82 -13.33 -16.36 -1.04
N GLY A 83 -13.55 -17.44 -1.80
CA GLY A 83 -12.49 -18.35 -2.22
C GLY A 83 -12.24 -19.54 -1.30
N VAL A 84 -12.55 -19.48 0.01
CA VAL A 84 -12.29 -20.59 0.97
C VAL A 84 -12.93 -21.90 0.48
N GLU A 85 -14.23 -21.87 0.21
CA GLU A 85 -15.00 -23.03 -0.26
C GLU A 85 -14.55 -23.54 -1.63
N LYS A 86 -14.16 -22.62 -2.52
CA LYS A 86 -13.60 -22.98 -3.83
C LYS A 86 -12.28 -23.74 -3.67
N THR A 87 -11.38 -23.24 -2.82
CA THR A 87 -10.09 -23.87 -2.52
C THR A 87 -10.28 -25.22 -1.81
N ALA A 88 -11.26 -25.33 -0.90
CA ALA A 88 -11.59 -26.59 -0.24
C ALA A 88 -12.04 -27.66 -1.23
N ARG A 89 -12.90 -27.33 -2.20
CA ARG A 89 -13.30 -28.28 -3.25
C ARG A 89 -12.11 -28.84 -4.03
N LEU A 90 -11.06 -28.04 -4.24
CA LEU A 90 -9.87 -28.47 -4.99
C LEU A 90 -9.02 -29.51 -4.23
N LEU A 91 -9.28 -29.76 -2.95
CA LEU A 91 -8.69 -30.89 -2.20
C LEU A 91 -9.18 -32.26 -2.70
N ALA A 92 -10.31 -32.30 -3.41
CA ALA A 92 -10.82 -33.49 -4.08
C ALA A 92 -10.27 -33.68 -5.49
N SER A 93 -9.34 -32.83 -5.95
CA SER A 93 -8.70 -33.00 -7.26
C SER A 93 -7.95 -34.35 -7.35
N SER A 94 -7.99 -34.98 -8.52
CA SER A 94 -7.17 -36.16 -8.83
C SER A 94 -5.68 -35.82 -8.97
N ASN A 95 -5.34 -34.54 -9.16
CA ASN A 95 -3.97 -34.10 -9.27
C ASN A 95 -3.35 -33.86 -7.87
N ARG A 96 -2.49 -34.80 -7.44
CA ARG A 96 -1.79 -34.74 -6.14
C ARG A 96 -1.02 -33.43 -5.90
N SER A 97 -0.45 -32.84 -6.95
CA SER A 97 0.28 -31.56 -6.84
C SER A 97 -0.66 -30.40 -6.52
N GLN A 98 -1.86 -30.39 -7.11
CA GLN A 98 -2.89 -29.40 -6.78
C GLN A 98 -3.40 -29.58 -5.35
N VAL A 99 -3.71 -30.82 -4.94
CA VAL A 99 -4.15 -31.11 -3.57
C VAL A 99 -3.12 -30.63 -2.56
N LYS A 100 -1.83 -30.91 -2.78
CA LYS A 100 -0.73 -30.45 -1.91
C LYS A 100 -0.63 -28.91 -1.85
N GLY A 101 -0.84 -28.24 -2.98
CA GLY A 101 -0.87 -26.77 -3.07
C GLY A 101 -2.01 -26.17 -2.24
N HIS A 102 -3.25 -26.58 -2.53
CA HIS A 102 -4.45 -26.05 -1.87
C HIS A 102 -4.56 -26.43 -0.40
N THR A 103 -4.02 -27.59 -0.01
CA THR A 103 -3.88 -27.96 1.42
C THR A 103 -3.06 -26.91 2.16
N ARG A 104 -1.95 -26.46 1.57
CA ARG A 104 -1.09 -25.45 2.19
C ARG A 104 -1.76 -24.07 2.21
N GLU A 105 -2.39 -23.70 1.10
CA GLU A 105 -3.15 -22.44 1.00
C GLU A 105 -4.21 -22.34 2.11
N LEU A 106 -5.00 -23.40 2.32
CA LEU A 106 -6.02 -23.46 3.38
C LEU A 106 -5.41 -23.47 4.79
N LEU A 107 -4.30 -24.19 5.00
CA LEU A 107 -3.60 -24.15 6.29
C LEU A 107 -3.12 -22.73 6.61
N TYR A 108 -2.55 -22.04 5.64
CA TYR A 108 -2.05 -20.68 5.83
C TYR A 108 -3.21 -19.73 6.11
N ALA A 109 -4.32 -19.87 5.37
CA ALA A 109 -5.53 -19.09 5.58
C ALA A 109 -6.16 -19.32 6.96
N ALA A 110 -6.27 -20.58 7.42
CA ALA A 110 -6.83 -20.91 8.74
C ALA A 110 -5.97 -20.35 9.90
N ASN A 111 -4.64 -20.53 9.82
CA ASN A 111 -3.74 -19.95 10.81
C ASN A 111 -3.81 -18.41 10.80
N LEU A 112 -3.84 -17.78 9.62
CA LEU A 112 -3.97 -16.32 9.52
C LEU A 112 -5.32 -15.82 10.06
N HIS A 113 -6.40 -16.54 9.79
CA HIS A 113 -7.75 -16.18 10.21
C HIS A 113 -7.90 -16.14 11.73
N THR A 114 -7.24 -17.06 12.44
CA THR A 114 -7.32 -17.19 13.90
C THR A 114 -6.27 -16.38 14.64
N ASP A 115 -5.15 -16.04 13.99
CA ASP A 115 -4.04 -15.27 14.56
C ASP A 115 -4.40 -13.87 15.07
N GLY A 116 -5.42 -13.23 14.47
CA GLY A 116 -5.97 -11.98 14.98
C GLY A 116 -5.18 -10.70 14.62
N ARG A 117 -3.92 -10.76 14.17
CA ARG A 117 -3.20 -9.59 13.64
C ARG A 117 -3.74 -9.14 12.28
N ASN A 118 -4.22 -10.10 11.49
CA ASN A 118 -4.69 -9.89 10.13
C ASN A 118 -6.10 -10.44 9.94
N THR A 119 -6.87 -9.78 9.08
CA THR A 119 -8.16 -10.27 8.59
C THR A 119 -7.95 -10.91 7.23
N LEU A 120 -8.35 -12.17 7.09
CA LEU A 120 -8.42 -12.84 5.79
C LEU A 120 -9.56 -12.23 4.96
N VAL A 121 -9.22 -11.66 3.80
CA VAL A 121 -10.17 -10.95 2.93
C VAL A 121 -10.70 -11.89 1.85
N GLN A 122 -9.81 -12.63 1.21
CA GLN A 122 -10.16 -13.52 0.10
C GLN A 122 -9.04 -14.53 -0.16
N MET A 123 -9.40 -15.70 -0.68
CA MET A 123 -8.48 -16.69 -1.22
C MET A 123 -8.62 -16.83 -2.74
N SER A 124 -7.55 -17.28 -3.40
CA SER A 124 -7.54 -17.64 -4.82
C SER A 124 -8.21 -16.59 -5.72
N ARG A 125 -7.92 -15.30 -5.48
CA ARG A 125 -8.49 -14.19 -6.26
C ARG A 125 -7.80 -14.09 -7.60
N LYS A 126 -8.58 -14.21 -8.68
CA LYS A 126 -8.08 -13.91 -10.03
C LYS A 126 -7.82 -12.40 -10.16
N LEU A 127 -6.60 -12.04 -10.54
CA LEU A 127 -6.20 -10.67 -10.86
C LEU A 127 -5.96 -10.57 -12.36
N ASP A 128 -6.95 -10.04 -13.06
CA ASP A 128 -6.83 -9.70 -14.47
C ASP A 128 -6.35 -8.25 -14.59
N ARG A 129 -5.18 -8.08 -15.21
CA ARG A 129 -4.45 -6.80 -15.26
C ARG A 129 -3.86 -6.62 -16.65
N ALA A 130 -3.69 -5.35 -17.05
CA ALA A 130 -3.03 -5.00 -18.32
C ALA A 130 -1.58 -5.53 -18.42
N TRP A 131 -0.92 -5.79 -17.28
CA TRP A 131 0.43 -6.40 -17.23
C TRP A 131 0.41 -7.93 -17.05
N GLY A 132 -0.75 -8.54 -17.25
CA GLY A 132 -0.94 -9.98 -17.30
C GLY A 132 -1.74 -10.53 -16.13
N MET A 133 -2.33 -11.70 -16.38
CA MET A 133 -3.09 -12.45 -15.38
C MET A 133 -2.17 -13.07 -14.33
N THR A 134 -2.60 -13.00 -13.07
CA THR A 134 -2.06 -13.74 -11.92
C THR A 134 -3.20 -14.09 -10.97
N ASP A 135 -3.04 -15.13 -10.18
CA ASP A 135 -3.92 -15.35 -9.02
C ASP A 135 -3.23 -14.83 -7.77
N ALA A 136 -4.03 -14.44 -6.78
CA ALA A 136 -3.60 -14.09 -5.45
C ALA A 136 -4.10 -15.16 -4.49
N ASP A 137 -3.18 -16.01 -4.01
CA ASP A 137 -3.52 -17.15 -3.17
C ASP A 137 -4.24 -16.70 -1.89
N ILE A 138 -3.69 -15.68 -1.21
CA ILE A 138 -4.30 -15.10 -0.01
C ILE A 138 -4.24 -13.57 -0.09
N VAL A 139 -5.38 -12.93 0.09
CA VAL A 139 -5.52 -11.49 0.30
C VAL A 139 -5.90 -11.25 1.76
N LEU A 140 -5.22 -10.31 2.40
CA LEU A 140 -5.40 -10.01 3.81
C LEU A 140 -5.40 -8.49 4.05
N ARG A 141 -6.03 -8.08 5.15
CA ARG A 141 -5.98 -6.71 5.67
C ARG A 141 -5.39 -6.74 7.07
N ASN A 142 -4.31 -6.02 7.29
CA ASN A 142 -3.73 -5.90 8.62
C ASN A 142 -4.66 -5.07 9.52
N ARG A 143 -4.98 -5.57 10.72
CA ARG A 143 -5.96 -4.91 11.59
C ARG A 143 -5.45 -3.61 12.19
N ALA A 144 -4.18 -3.58 12.59
CA ALA A 144 -3.58 -2.41 13.22
C ALA A 144 -3.38 -1.26 12.23
N THR A 145 -2.89 -1.56 11.03
CA THR A 145 -2.54 -0.53 10.04
C THR A 145 -3.61 -0.28 8.98
N GLY A 146 -4.65 -1.12 8.87
CA GLY A 146 -5.68 -1.01 7.84
C GLY A 146 -5.21 -1.28 6.41
N LEU A 147 -3.92 -1.57 6.21
CA LEU A 147 -3.31 -1.81 4.91
C LEU A 147 -3.65 -3.20 4.37
N TYR A 148 -3.81 -3.29 3.05
CA TYR A 148 -3.99 -4.55 2.35
C TYR A 148 -2.67 -5.14 1.89
N GLY A 149 -2.60 -6.48 1.91
CA GLY A 149 -1.50 -7.23 1.33
C GLY A 149 -1.96 -8.54 0.72
N ARG A 150 -1.05 -9.15 -0.03
CA ARG A 150 -1.24 -10.42 -0.71
C ARG A 150 -0.08 -11.35 -0.40
N ILE A 151 -0.39 -12.61 -0.14
CA ILE A 151 0.59 -13.69 -0.03
C ILE A 151 0.46 -14.61 -1.24
N GLU A 152 1.58 -14.90 -1.87
CA GLU A 152 1.76 -15.99 -2.82
C GLU A 152 2.43 -17.17 -2.09
N VAL A 153 1.82 -18.35 -2.12
CA VAL A 153 2.22 -19.54 -1.37
C VAL A 153 2.87 -20.56 -2.29
N LYS A 154 4.12 -20.95 -1.97
CA LYS A 154 4.94 -21.83 -2.80
C LYS A 154 5.50 -23.04 -2.04
N ASP A 155 5.85 -24.05 -2.82
CA ASP A 155 6.47 -25.30 -2.37
C ASP A 155 7.57 -25.75 -3.32
N TYR A 156 8.36 -24.79 -3.79
CA TYR A 156 9.44 -25.04 -4.71
C TYR A 156 10.72 -25.38 -3.93
N SER A 157 11.27 -26.58 -4.15
CA SER A 157 12.63 -26.91 -3.70
C SER A 157 13.65 -26.00 -4.39
N LEU A 158 14.86 -25.87 -3.83
CA LEU A 158 15.91 -25.03 -4.42
C LEU A 158 16.24 -25.46 -5.87
N ARG A 159 16.33 -26.77 -6.13
CA ARG A 159 16.55 -27.30 -7.48
C ARG A 159 15.41 -26.88 -8.43
N SER A 160 14.16 -27.00 -7.99
CA SER A 160 13.01 -26.61 -8.81
C SER A 160 12.97 -25.10 -9.07
N GLN A 161 13.42 -24.27 -8.12
CA GLN A 161 13.56 -22.83 -8.33
C GLN A 161 14.59 -22.50 -9.39
N ILE A 162 15.74 -23.18 -9.39
CA ILE A 162 16.78 -23.01 -10.42
C ILE A 162 16.22 -23.35 -11.79
N SER A 163 15.57 -24.52 -11.93
CA SER A 163 14.99 -24.94 -13.22
C SER A 163 13.85 -24.06 -13.72
N ASN A 164 13.13 -23.36 -12.81
CA ASN A 164 11.98 -22.51 -13.15
C ASN A 164 12.27 -21.02 -12.90
N GLN A 165 13.54 -20.62 -12.84
CA GLN A 165 13.92 -19.31 -12.32
C GLN A 165 13.26 -18.17 -13.10
N ASP A 166 13.24 -18.25 -14.43
CA ASP A 166 12.72 -17.17 -15.27
C ASP A 166 11.21 -17.04 -15.13
N LYS A 167 10.49 -18.17 -15.08
CA LYS A 167 9.05 -18.19 -14.79
C LYS A 167 8.73 -17.55 -13.44
N LEU A 168 9.51 -17.86 -12.41
CA LEU A 168 9.34 -17.30 -11.06
C LEU A 168 9.66 -15.80 -11.04
N LYS A 169 10.70 -15.35 -11.74
CA LYS A 169 11.03 -13.92 -11.90
C LYS A 169 9.91 -13.17 -12.62
N VAL A 170 9.31 -13.73 -13.67
CA VAL A 170 8.15 -13.15 -14.37
C VAL A 170 6.97 -12.99 -13.40
N GLN A 171 6.68 -14.02 -12.60
CA GLN A 171 5.61 -13.93 -11.60
C GLN A 171 5.89 -12.84 -10.56
N MET A 172 7.11 -12.78 -10.03
CA MET A 172 7.53 -11.72 -9.10
C MET A 172 7.45 -10.33 -9.76
N SER A 173 7.84 -10.17 -11.03
CA SER A 173 7.70 -8.89 -11.73
C SER A 173 6.24 -8.43 -11.83
N LYS A 174 5.29 -9.35 -12.04
CA LYS A 174 3.85 -9.04 -12.02
C LYS A 174 3.39 -8.58 -10.63
N MET A 175 3.85 -9.25 -9.57
CA MET A 175 3.56 -8.84 -8.18
C MET A 175 4.16 -7.45 -7.88
N GLY A 176 5.39 -7.18 -8.29
CA GLY A 176 6.03 -5.87 -8.11
C GLY A 176 5.28 -4.75 -8.85
N ARG A 177 4.78 -5.02 -10.06
CA ARG A 177 3.92 -4.08 -10.78
C ARG A 177 2.60 -3.82 -10.06
N GLU A 178 1.99 -4.85 -9.44
CA GLU A 178 0.81 -4.67 -8.59
C GLU A 178 1.14 -3.71 -7.43
N TRP A 179 2.22 -3.96 -6.69
CA TRP A 179 2.69 -3.07 -5.61
C TRP A 179 2.86 -1.62 -6.09
N GLN A 180 3.55 -1.40 -7.20
CA GLN A 180 3.79 -0.06 -7.74
C GLN A 180 2.50 0.66 -8.17
N ARG A 181 1.46 -0.08 -8.56
CA ARG A 181 0.21 0.48 -9.09
C ARG A 181 -0.88 0.63 -8.04
N THR A 182 -0.88 -0.20 -7.01
CA THR A 182 -1.94 -0.24 -5.99
C THR A 182 -1.43 0.06 -4.58
N GLY A 183 -0.12 -0.01 -4.34
CA GLY A 183 0.43 0.05 -2.99
C GLY A 183 0.02 -1.12 -2.10
N GLN A 184 -0.53 -2.21 -2.65
CA GLN A 184 -0.82 -3.42 -1.89
C GLN A 184 0.47 -4.20 -1.63
N LEU A 185 0.78 -4.47 -0.36
CA LEU A 185 2.01 -5.18 0.02
C LEU A 185 2.04 -6.60 -0.54
N GLN A 186 3.21 -7.03 -1.00
CA GLN A 186 3.40 -8.30 -1.69
C GLN A 186 4.33 -9.20 -0.89
N PHE A 187 3.85 -10.40 -0.57
CA PHE A 187 4.58 -11.41 0.17
C PHE A 187 4.71 -12.68 -0.67
N TRP A 188 5.92 -13.22 -0.76
CA TRP A 188 6.18 -14.49 -1.42
C TRP A 188 6.69 -15.48 -0.38
N MET A 189 5.84 -16.44 -0.03
CA MET A 189 6.08 -17.37 1.06
C MET A 189 6.33 -18.76 0.52
N ASN A 190 7.50 -19.33 0.83
CA ASN A 190 7.87 -20.66 0.37
C ASN A 190 8.14 -21.59 1.55
N ARG A 191 7.68 -22.83 1.43
CA ARG A 191 7.96 -23.88 2.42
C ARG A 191 9.45 -24.18 2.54
N HIS A 192 10.19 -24.08 1.43
CA HIS A 192 11.62 -24.33 1.37
C HIS A 192 12.41 -23.01 1.39
N GLY A 193 13.74 -23.11 1.44
CA GLY A 193 14.65 -22.00 1.20
C GLY A 193 14.38 -21.30 -0.13
N ILE A 194 14.98 -20.13 -0.35
CA ILE A 194 14.81 -19.33 -1.57
C ILE A 194 16.18 -19.02 -2.13
N THR A 195 16.38 -19.20 -3.43
CA THR A 195 17.69 -18.92 -4.05
C THR A 195 18.05 -17.43 -3.90
N PRO A 196 19.34 -17.09 -3.74
CA PRO A 196 19.80 -15.71 -3.66
C PRO A 196 19.34 -14.86 -4.86
N GLU A 197 19.29 -15.44 -6.05
CA GLU A 197 18.87 -14.78 -7.30
C GLU A 197 17.41 -14.32 -7.21
N LEU A 198 16.52 -15.19 -6.73
CA LEU A 198 15.10 -14.86 -6.55
C LEU A 198 14.90 -13.87 -5.40
N GLN A 199 15.65 -13.98 -4.31
CA GLN A 199 15.61 -12.99 -3.23
C GLN A 199 16.03 -11.60 -3.69
N ARG A 200 17.11 -11.49 -4.47
CA ARG A 200 17.57 -10.22 -5.06
C ARG A 200 16.52 -9.63 -6.00
N HIS A 201 15.93 -10.45 -6.87
CA HIS A 201 14.87 -10.01 -7.78
C HIS A 201 13.62 -9.52 -7.03
N ALA A 202 13.15 -10.30 -6.06
CA ALA A 202 12.01 -9.95 -5.21
C ALA A 202 12.23 -8.62 -4.46
N ARG A 203 13.42 -8.42 -3.88
CA ARG A 203 13.77 -7.17 -3.18
C ARG A 203 13.67 -5.95 -4.10
N ARG A 204 14.22 -6.03 -5.32
CA ARG A 204 14.13 -4.95 -6.32
C ARG A 204 12.68 -4.68 -6.75
N ALA A 205 11.84 -5.72 -6.76
CA ALA A 205 10.43 -5.63 -7.08
C ALA A 205 9.54 -5.17 -5.89
N GLY A 206 10.10 -4.94 -4.70
CA GLY A 206 9.33 -4.55 -3.51
C GLY A 206 8.57 -5.70 -2.86
N ILE A 207 8.99 -6.95 -3.07
CA ILE A 207 8.35 -8.15 -2.54
C ILE A 207 9.12 -8.65 -1.32
N VAL A 208 8.39 -8.91 -0.24
CA VAL A 208 8.96 -9.53 0.96
C VAL A 208 8.94 -11.05 0.81
N THR A 209 10.11 -11.66 0.86
CA THR A 209 10.25 -13.12 0.77
C THR A 209 10.32 -13.75 2.16
N LEU A 210 9.59 -14.85 2.32
CA LEU A 210 9.51 -15.63 3.56
C LEU A 210 9.89 -17.07 3.22
N SER A 211 11.09 -17.49 3.65
CA SER A 211 11.72 -18.76 3.28
C SER A 211 11.60 -19.81 4.38
N SER A 212 11.60 -21.09 4.02
CA SER A 212 11.65 -22.19 4.99
C SER A 212 10.49 -22.15 6.00
N VAL A 213 9.28 -21.81 5.56
CA VAL A 213 8.13 -21.63 6.45
C VAL A 213 7.44 -22.98 6.72
N ALA A 214 7.32 -23.34 8.00
CA ALA A 214 6.64 -24.54 8.46
C ALA A 214 5.26 -24.22 9.09
N THR A 215 4.24 -25.00 8.72
CA THR A 215 2.87 -24.93 9.30
C THR A 215 2.51 -26.09 10.22
N GLY A 216 3.44 -27.01 10.48
CA GLY A 216 3.25 -28.07 11.46
C GLY A 216 3.43 -27.57 12.89
N SER A 217 2.91 -28.32 13.85
CA SER A 217 3.13 -28.08 15.29
C SER A 217 4.60 -28.25 15.71
N ARG A 218 5.37 -29.06 14.96
CA ARG A 218 6.81 -29.22 15.14
C ARG A 218 7.52 -28.42 14.05
N VAL A 219 8.43 -27.54 14.45
CA VAL A 219 9.26 -26.73 13.55
C VAL A 219 10.62 -27.42 13.39
N PRO A 220 10.95 -27.95 12.20
CA PRO A 220 12.27 -28.54 11.97
C PRO A 220 13.42 -27.55 12.18
N PRO A 221 14.62 -28.01 12.60
CA PRO A 221 15.81 -27.16 12.64
C PRO A 221 16.05 -26.45 11.29
N GLY A 222 16.40 -25.16 11.32
CA GLY A 222 16.63 -24.36 10.12
C GLY A 222 15.36 -23.91 9.37
N THR A 223 14.17 -24.14 9.94
CA THR A 223 12.90 -23.62 9.42
C THR A 223 12.32 -22.56 10.36
N GLN A 224 11.57 -21.60 9.81
CA GLN A 224 10.85 -20.61 10.61
C GLN A 224 9.42 -21.10 10.85
N SER A 225 8.87 -20.80 12.02
CA SER A 225 7.47 -21.08 12.30
C SER A 225 6.56 -20.18 11.45
N PHE A 226 5.33 -20.61 11.21
CA PHE A 226 4.35 -19.77 10.53
C PHE A 226 4.06 -18.48 11.31
N ASP A 227 4.04 -18.55 12.65
CA ASP A 227 3.88 -17.38 13.50
C ASP A 227 5.00 -16.35 13.34
N GLN A 228 6.26 -16.78 13.24
CA GLN A 228 7.39 -15.89 12.92
C GLN A 228 7.23 -15.25 11.55
N ALA A 229 6.74 -16.00 10.55
CA ALA A 229 6.47 -15.47 9.22
C ALA A 229 5.36 -14.40 9.27
N LEU A 230 4.29 -14.63 10.04
CA LEU A 230 3.21 -13.66 10.27
C LEU A 230 3.71 -12.41 11.02
N ALA A 231 4.59 -12.56 12.02
CA ALA A 231 5.20 -11.43 12.72
C ALA A 231 6.04 -10.56 11.76
N ARG A 232 6.74 -11.17 10.80
CA ARG A 232 7.47 -10.43 9.76
C ARG A 232 6.53 -9.71 8.80
N ILE A 233 5.41 -10.32 8.45
CA ILE A 233 4.36 -9.68 7.65
C ILE A 233 3.81 -8.45 8.39
N ASP A 234 3.46 -8.61 9.66
CA ASP A 234 2.92 -7.54 10.51
C ASP A 234 3.91 -6.36 10.66
N ASN A 235 5.18 -6.67 10.93
CA ASN A 235 6.24 -5.66 10.96
C ASN A 235 6.41 -4.91 9.63
N GLN A 236 6.25 -5.60 8.49
CA GLN A 236 6.30 -4.94 7.19
C GLN A 236 5.11 -4.01 6.99
N PHE A 237 3.92 -4.40 7.44
CA PHE A 237 2.75 -3.52 7.45
C PHE A 237 3.00 -2.27 8.30
N ALA A 238 3.46 -2.44 9.54
CA ALA A 238 3.77 -1.34 10.45
C ALA A 238 4.79 -0.37 9.85
N ARG A 239 5.91 -0.87 9.32
CA ARG A 239 6.94 -0.04 8.66
C ARG A 239 6.37 0.71 7.46
N THR A 240 5.58 0.05 6.62
CA THR A 240 5.00 0.67 5.42
C THR A 240 3.97 1.73 5.81
N ALA A 241 3.15 1.48 6.82
CA ALA A 241 2.19 2.44 7.34
C ALA A 241 2.91 3.67 7.93
N GLN A 242 3.99 3.47 8.69
CA GLN A 242 4.80 4.55 9.24
C GLN A 242 5.44 5.40 8.13
N VAL A 243 6.06 4.78 7.12
CA VAL A 243 6.65 5.52 5.99
C VAL A 243 5.58 6.31 5.24
N ARG A 244 4.40 5.73 5.01
CA ARG A 244 3.29 6.43 4.34
C ARG A 244 2.73 7.56 5.18
N ALA A 245 2.61 7.38 6.49
CA ALA A 245 2.17 8.41 7.40
C ALA A 245 3.17 9.56 7.47
N LEU A 246 4.47 9.26 7.51
CA LEU A 246 5.56 10.24 7.41
C LEU A 246 5.47 11.04 6.11
N SER A 247 5.42 10.36 4.96
CA SER A 247 5.33 11.02 3.66
C SER A 247 4.03 11.81 3.49
N GLY A 248 2.89 11.29 3.97
CA GLY A 248 1.61 11.98 3.89
C GLY A 248 1.58 13.23 4.76
N SER A 249 2.01 13.13 6.02
CA SER A 249 2.11 14.26 6.94
C SER A 249 3.08 15.31 6.41
N ALA A 250 4.18 14.86 5.80
CA ALA A 250 5.15 15.73 5.17
C ALA A 250 4.55 16.59 4.06
N MET A 251 3.80 15.94 3.15
CA MET A 251 3.13 16.62 2.05
C MET A 251 2.04 17.58 2.55
N VAL A 252 1.29 17.19 3.60
CA VAL A 252 0.28 18.08 4.23
C VAL A 252 0.93 19.31 4.84
N GLY A 253 1.96 19.13 5.68
CA GLY A 253 2.64 20.25 6.33
C GLY A 253 3.27 21.21 5.32
N PHE A 254 4.00 20.67 4.34
CA PHE A 254 4.61 21.48 3.28
C PHE A 254 3.54 22.18 2.44
N GLY A 255 2.49 21.46 2.04
CA GLY A 255 1.41 22.02 1.23
C GLY A 255 0.63 23.12 1.93
N ALA A 256 0.32 22.95 3.22
CA ALA A 256 -0.37 23.95 4.03
C ALA A 256 0.46 25.22 4.21
N ALA A 257 1.76 25.08 4.49
CA ALA A 257 2.64 26.23 4.65
C ALA A 257 2.79 27.02 3.34
N MET A 258 2.98 26.32 2.21
CA MET A 258 3.00 26.96 0.90
C MET A 258 1.70 27.69 0.57
N LEU A 259 0.55 27.10 0.90
CA LEU A 259 -0.74 27.75 0.68
C LEU A 259 -0.89 29.00 1.54
N TRP A 260 -0.52 28.94 2.82
CA TRP A 260 -0.59 30.09 3.72
C TRP A 260 0.19 31.30 3.17
N GLU A 261 1.38 31.06 2.64
CA GLU A 261 2.23 32.11 2.06
C GLU A 261 1.75 32.57 0.68
N ALA A 262 1.40 31.64 -0.21
CA ALA A 262 1.15 31.95 -1.62
C ALA A 262 -0.29 32.40 -1.92
N LEU A 263 -1.29 32.02 -1.09
CA LEU A 263 -2.69 32.37 -1.36
C LEU A 263 -2.93 33.88 -1.38
N PRO A 264 -2.51 34.66 -0.36
CA PRO A 264 -2.81 36.08 -0.30
C PRO A 264 -2.23 36.83 -1.51
N GLY A 265 -0.98 36.51 -1.87
CA GLY A 265 -0.32 37.06 -3.05
C GLY A 265 -0.97 36.63 -4.37
N THR A 266 -1.39 35.37 -4.49
CA THR A 266 -2.11 34.91 -5.69
C THR A 266 -3.45 35.64 -5.86
N VAL A 267 -4.22 35.81 -4.78
CA VAL A 267 -5.52 36.51 -4.83
C VAL A 267 -5.35 38.00 -5.14
N SER A 268 -4.34 38.66 -4.57
CA SER A 268 -4.08 40.08 -4.87
C SER A 268 -3.68 40.27 -6.34
N VAL A 269 -2.80 39.41 -6.85
CA VAL A 269 -2.32 39.49 -8.24
C VAL A 269 -3.43 39.15 -9.23
N ILE A 270 -4.32 38.18 -8.93
CA ILE A 270 -5.50 37.92 -9.78
C ILE A 270 -6.39 39.15 -9.88
N ARG A 271 -6.61 39.86 -8.77
CA ARG A 271 -7.42 41.10 -8.77
C ARG A 271 -6.75 42.21 -9.59
N GLU A 272 -5.45 42.37 -9.45
CA GLU A 272 -4.65 43.37 -10.19
C GLU A 272 -4.55 43.05 -11.70
N VAL A 273 -4.51 41.77 -12.07
CA VAL A 273 -4.50 41.36 -13.49
C VAL A 273 -5.89 41.45 -14.11
N ALA A 274 -6.95 41.20 -13.34
CA ALA A 274 -8.33 41.27 -13.79
C ALA A 274 -8.80 42.69 -14.12
N THR A 275 -8.10 43.74 -13.68
CA THR A 275 -8.44 45.14 -14.00
C THR A 275 -8.02 45.58 -15.41
N GLY A 276 -7.33 44.74 -16.19
CA GLY A 276 -7.10 44.93 -17.63
C GLY A 276 -5.73 45.50 -18.02
N ASP A 277 -5.00 46.15 -17.12
CA ASP A 277 -3.69 46.81 -17.39
C ASP A 277 -2.49 46.02 -16.82
N ALA A 278 -2.49 44.70 -16.99
CA ALA A 278 -1.45 43.84 -16.43
C ALA A 278 -0.12 43.93 -17.19
N SER A 279 0.97 44.29 -16.49
CA SER A 279 2.31 44.28 -17.09
C SER A 279 2.85 42.85 -17.24
N THR A 280 3.89 42.66 -18.06
CA THR A 280 4.64 41.39 -18.14
C THR A 280 5.17 40.95 -16.78
N ALA A 281 5.52 41.89 -15.89
CA ALA A 281 5.97 41.58 -14.54
C ALA A 281 4.82 41.05 -13.65
N ASP A 282 3.60 41.56 -13.84
CA ASP A 282 2.40 41.07 -13.15
C ASP A 282 2.02 39.67 -13.59
N TRP A 283 2.11 39.38 -14.90
CA TRP A 283 1.92 38.03 -15.42
C TRP A 283 2.97 37.03 -14.89
N MET A 284 4.23 37.45 -14.77
CA MET A 284 5.28 36.61 -14.15
C MET A 284 5.02 36.38 -12.66
N ARG A 285 4.60 37.41 -11.92
CA ARG A 285 4.24 37.30 -10.50
C ARG A 285 3.01 36.41 -10.30
N LEU A 286 2.02 36.48 -11.19
CA LEU A 286 0.85 35.60 -11.19
C LEU A 286 1.26 34.15 -11.47
N GLY A 287 2.15 33.95 -12.44
CA GLY A 287 2.68 32.65 -12.82
C GLY A 287 3.42 31.96 -11.68
N SER A 288 4.28 32.65 -10.94
CA SER A 288 4.97 32.04 -9.80
C SER A 288 4.04 31.80 -8.60
N SER A 289 3.21 32.77 -8.24
CA SER A 289 2.29 32.67 -7.10
C SER A 289 1.24 31.56 -7.31
N SER A 290 0.67 31.47 -8.52
CA SER A 290 -0.26 30.39 -8.88
C SER A 290 0.43 29.03 -8.85
N SER A 291 1.68 28.96 -9.33
CA SER A 291 2.47 27.71 -9.31
C SER A 291 2.71 27.19 -7.91
N TYR A 292 3.03 28.07 -6.96
CA TYR A 292 3.17 27.71 -5.55
C TYR A 292 1.83 27.33 -4.91
N THR A 293 0.73 28.01 -5.26
CA THR A 293 -0.62 27.68 -4.77
C THR A 293 -1.07 26.30 -5.26
N PHE A 294 -0.91 26.00 -6.55
CA PHE A 294 -1.21 24.69 -7.11
C PHE A 294 -0.32 23.60 -6.51
N GLY A 295 0.98 23.87 -6.35
CA GLY A 295 1.91 22.97 -5.67
C GLY A 295 1.46 22.67 -4.24
N GLY A 296 1.14 23.71 -3.46
CA GLY A 296 0.69 23.58 -2.08
C GLY A 296 -0.62 22.80 -1.93
N ALA A 297 -1.63 23.13 -2.73
CA ALA A 297 -2.92 22.43 -2.74
C ALA A 297 -2.78 20.96 -3.16
N GLY A 298 -1.97 20.69 -4.19
CA GLY A 298 -1.73 19.34 -4.69
C GLY A 298 -0.98 18.47 -3.67
N LEU A 299 0.02 19.03 -2.98
CA LEU A 299 0.73 18.35 -1.90
C LEU A 299 -0.21 18.07 -0.71
N MET A 300 -0.97 19.07 -0.27
CA MET A 300 -1.87 18.92 0.86
C MET A 300 -2.95 17.85 0.58
N SER A 301 -3.59 17.90 -0.59
CA SER A 301 -4.61 16.92 -0.98
C SER A 301 -4.03 15.51 -1.15
N SER A 302 -2.85 15.38 -1.76
CA SER A 302 -2.16 14.10 -1.92
C SER A 302 -1.77 13.48 -0.58
N GLY A 303 -1.18 14.30 0.31
CA GLY A 303 -0.78 13.87 1.65
C GLY A 303 -1.98 13.45 2.50
N ALA A 304 -3.06 14.23 2.51
CA ALA A 304 -4.29 13.90 3.20
C ALA A 304 -4.92 12.60 2.68
N ALA A 305 -4.94 12.40 1.37
CA ALA A 305 -5.41 11.16 0.77
C ALA A 305 -4.59 9.95 1.25
N MET A 306 -3.25 10.06 1.31
CA MET A 306 -2.40 8.99 1.82
C MET A 306 -2.66 8.65 3.29
N LEU A 307 -2.97 9.65 4.13
CA LEU A 307 -3.27 9.46 5.56
C LEU A 307 -4.63 8.81 5.80
N LEU A 308 -5.62 9.09 4.94
CA LEU A 308 -6.97 8.52 5.04
C LEU A 308 -7.09 7.14 4.37
N ALA A 309 -6.21 6.82 3.42
CA ALA A 309 -6.23 5.56 2.67
C ALA A 309 -6.32 4.27 3.52
N PRO A 310 -5.68 4.15 4.70
CA PRO A 310 -5.83 3.00 5.60
C PRO A 310 -7.26 2.67 6.03
N GLN A 311 -8.13 3.67 6.14
CA GLN A 311 -9.52 3.50 6.59
C GLN A 311 -10.44 2.96 5.48
N LEU A 312 -10.02 3.11 4.22
CA LEU A 312 -10.86 2.86 3.06
C LEU A 312 -10.88 1.38 2.63
N SER A 313 -11.80 1.07 1.73
CA SER A 313 -11.87 -0.24 1.07
C SER A 313 -10.62 -0.49 0.22
N GLU A 314 -10.31 -1.77 -0.04
CA GLU A 314 -9.15 -2.18 -0.85
C GLU A 314 -9.08 -1.44 -2.20
N VAL A 315 -10.21 -1.29 -2.88
CA VAL A 315 -10.29 -0.64 -4.20
C VAL A 315 -9.95 0.85 -4.10
N ALA A 316 -10.52 1.55 -3.13
CA ALA A 316 -10.26 2.98 -2.93
C ALA A 316 -8.81 3.22 -2.47
N GLN A 317 -8.34 2.43 -1.50
CA GLN A 317 -6.95 2.45 -1.03
C GLN A 317 -5.97 2.23 -2.19
N SER A 318 -6.27 1.25 -3.07
CA SER A 318 -5.44 0.95 -4.24
C SER A 318 -5.34 2.11 -5.21
N LYS A 319 -6.47 2.78 -5.49
CA LYS A 319 -6.50 3.97 -6.35
C LYS A 319 -5.67 5.11 -5.75
N ILE A 320 -5.83 5.37 -4.46
CA ILE A 320 -5.13 6.45 -3.77
C ILE A 320 -3.62 6.20 -3.76
N TYR A 321 -3.15 5.03 -3.33
CA TYR A 321 -1.71 4.77 -3.34
C TYR A 321 -1.12 4.66 -4.75
N GLY A 322 -1.95 4.36 -5.75
CA GLY A 322 -1.55 4.43 -7.15
C GLY A 322 -1.45 5.85 -7.72
N LEU A 323 -2.24 6.81 -7.21
CA LEU A 323 -2.36 8.17 -7.73
C LEU A 323 -1.59 9.21 -6.91
N ALA A 324 -1.70 9.16 -5.58
CA ALA A 324 -1.16 10.17 -4.67
C ALA A 324 0.35 10.42 -4.89
N PRO A 325 1.22 9.40 -5.06
CA PRO A 325 2.62 9.68 -5.38
C PRO A 325 2.79 10.49 -6.68
N ARG A 326 1.98 10.22 -7.72
CA ARG A 326 2.05 10.95 -8.99
C ARG A 326 1.57 12.40 -8.84
N LEU A 327 0.48 12.61 -8.11
CA LEU A 327 -0.01 13.95 -7.80
C LEU A 327 1.00 14.73 -6.96
N GLY A 328 1.65 14.08 -6.00
CA GLY A 328 2.75 14.68 -5.23
C GLY A 328 3.90 15.12 -6.14
N TRP A 329 4.34 14.28 -7.08
CA TRP A 329 5.37 14.64 -8.06
C TRP A 329 4.97 15.81 -8.97
N LEU A 330 3.74 15.82 -9.47
CA LEU A 330 3.22 16.93 -10.28
C LEU A 330 3.22 18.23 -9.46
N SER A 331 2.85 18.15 -8.19
CA SER A 331 2.82 19.30 -7.30
C SER A 331 4.24 19.83 -7.03
N VAL A 332 5.22 18.95 -6.80
CA VAL A 332 6.64 19.33 -6.70
C VAL A 332 7.14 19.98 -7.98
N ALA A 333 6.73 19.48 -9.15
CA ALA A 333 7.08 20.10 -10.43
C ALA A 333 6.49 21.51 -10.56
N SER A 334 5.24 21.74 -10.11
CA SER A 334 4.63 23.08 -10.05
C SER A 334 5.45 24.03 -9.16
N VAL A 335 5.92 23.56 -8.00
CA VAL A 335 6.83 24.36 -7.15
C VAL A 335 8.11 24.73 -7.91
N GLY A 336 8.70 23.78 -8.63
CA GLY A 336 9.90 24.01 -9.46
C GLY A 336 9.69 25.06 -10.55
N VAL A 337 8.51 25.08 -11.19
CA VAL A 337 8.14 26.12 -12.15
C VAL A 337 8.08 27.50 -11.48
N GLY A 338 7.49 27.59 -10.28
CA GLY A 338 7.47 28.82 -9.49
C GLY A 338 8.87 29.37 -9.22
N VAL A 339 9.78 28.50 -8.77
CA VAL A 339 11.19 28.86 -8.52
C VAL A 339 11.89 29.34 -9.80
N GLY A 340 11.65 28.67 -10.94
CA GLY A 340 12.20 29.08 -12.23
C GLY A 340 11.72 30.46 -12.68
N ILE A 341 10.44 30.79 -12.45
CA ILE A 341 9.88 32.11 -12.74
C ILE A 341 10.48 33.17 -11.82
N ASP A 342 10.62 32.90 -10.52
CA ASP A 342 11.25 33.83 -9.57
C ASP A 342 12.73 34.07 -9.89
N TRP A 343 13.46 33.06 -10.37
CA TRP A 343 14.83 33.24 -10.87
C TRP A 343 14.90 34.19 -12.07
N LEU A 344 13.95 34.09 -13.01
CA LEU A 344 13.86 35.01 -14.16
C LEU A 344 13.54 36.44 -13.69
N ARG A 345 12.65 36.59 -12.71
CA ARG A 345 12.31 37.89 -12.09
C ARG A 345 13.53 38.49 -11.41
N TYR A 346 14.32 37.70 -10.70
CA TYR A 346 15.58 38.14 -10.08
C TYR A 346 16.60 38.61 -11.12
N ARG A 347 16.84 37.80 -12.17
CA ARG A 347 17.76 38.13 -13.28
C ARG A 347 17.38 39.42 -14.02
N ARG A 348 16.09 39.75 -14.04
CA ARG A 348 15.56 40.99 -14.66
C ARG A 348 15.50 42.17 -13.69
N GLY A 349 16.00 42.03 -12.46
CA GLY A 349 15.96 43.07 -11.44
C GLY A 349 14.58 43.34 -10.85
N ALA A 350 13.58 42.50 -11.15
CA ALA A 350 12.20 42.67 -10.70
C ALA A 350 11.98 42.20 -9.24
N ILE A 351 12.88 41.37 -8.70
CA ILE A 351 12.96 41.04 -7.28
C ILE A 351 14.42 41.09 -6.82
N SER A 352 14.64 41.43 -5.56
CA SER A 352 15.98 41.47 -4.99
C SER A 352 16.55 40.06 -4.76
N SER A 353 17.88 39.97 -4.60
CA SER A 353 18.55 38.71 -4.24
C SER A 353 18.02 38.17 -2.91
N ASP A 354 17.75 39.06 -1.96
CA ASP A 354 17.14 38.73 -0.67
C ASP A 354 15.70 38.21 -0.83
N GLN A 355 14.88 38.78 -1.71
CA GLN A 355 13.54 38.28 -2.02
C GLN A 355 13.56 36.90 -2.70
N PHE A 356 14.50 36.69 -3.63
CA PHE A 356 14.68 35.39 -4.29
C PHE A 356 15.15 34.30 -3.32
N TRP A 357 16.17 34.59 -2.50
CA TRP A 357 16.72 33.64 -1.55
C TRP A 357 15.79 33.37 -0.37
N LYS A 358 15.05 34.37 0.12
CA LYS A 358 13.95 34.15 1.07
C LYS A 358 12.89 33.23 0.48
N SER A 359 12.47 33.39 -0.77
CA SER A 359 11.52 32.47 -1.44
C SER A 359 12.09 31.04 -1.55
N ALA A 360 13.32 30.87 -2.04
CA ALA A 360 13.94 29.57 -2.27
C ALA A 360 14.34 28.83 -0.97
N VAL A 361 14.83 29.56 0.04
CA VAL A 361 15.28 29.00 1.32
C VAL A 361 14.11 28.82 2.28
N ARG A 362 13.13 29.72 2.34
CA ARG A 362 11.91 29.48 3.13
C ARG A 362 11.17 28.25 2.62
N SER A 363 11.05 28.06 1.30
CA SER A 363 10.53 26.81 0.73
C SER A 363 11.20 25.55 1.30
N SER A 364 12.49 25.59 1.67
CA SER A 364 13.23 24.45 2.22
C SER A 364 13.31 24.41 3.76
N ALA A 365 13.30 25.55 4.46
CA ALA A 365 13.36 25.64 5.92
C ALA A 365 11.97 25.54 6.58
N VAL A 366 10.95 26.15 5.97
CA VAL A 366 9.53 25.96 6.33
C VAL A 366 9.14 24.50 6.09
N SER A 367 9.72 23.84 5.06
CA SER A 367 9.61 22.39 4.91
C SER A 367 10.07 21.66 6.17
N ALA A 368 11.31 21.81 6.62
CA ALA A 368 11.85 21.02 7.74
C ALA A 368 11.07 21.16 9.07
N THR A 369 10.58 22.37 9.36
CA THR A 369 9.83 22.69 10.58
C THR A 369 8.35 22.36 10.47
N ALA A 370 7.72 22.53 9.30
CA ALA A 370 6.39 22.02 9.01
C ALA A 370 6.37 20.48 9.00
N LEU A 371 7.45 19.81 8.56
CA LEU A 371 7.63 18.37 8.67
C LEU A 371 7.65 17.92 10.13
N ALA A 372 8.45 18.58 10.97
CA ALA A 372 8.56 18.27 12.39
C ALA A 372 7.23 18.52 13.13
N GLY A 373 6.59 19.66 12.86
CA GLY A 373 5.28 19.99 13.42
C GLY A 373 4.18 19.03 12.96
N ALA A 374 4.14 18.69 11.67
CA ALA A 374 3.19 17.72 11.13
C ALA A 374 3.42 16.32 11.71
N TRP A 375 4.67 15.97 12.03
CA TRP A 375 4.99 14.72 12.68
C TRP A 375 4.49 14.66 14.12
N VAL A 376 4.79 15.69 14.92
CA VAL A 376 4.33 15.81 16.31
C VAL A 376 2.82 15.85 16.37
N GLY A 377 2.18 16.67 15.52
CA GLY A 377 0.74 16.77 15.45
C GLY A 377 0.08 15.49 14.93
N GLY A 378 0.68 14.81 13.95
CA GLY A 378 0.17 13.54 13.43
C GLY A 378 0.22 12.41 14.45
N ILE A 379 1.31 12.33 15.24
CA ILE A 379 1.43 11.38 16.36
C ILE A 379 0.37 11.71 17.43
N ALA A 380 0.27 12.96 17.85
CA ALA A 380 -0.73 13.39 18.85
C ALA A 380 -2.16 13.08 18.38
N GLY A 381 -2.48 13.39 17.13
CA GLY A 381 -3.79 13.13 16.54
C GLY A 381 -4.11 11.65 16.35
N SER A 382 -3.10 10.80 16.17
CA SER A 382 -3.27 9.36 15.97
C SER A 382 -3.81 8.63 17.21
N TYR A 383 -3.63 9.19 18.41
CA TYR A 383 -4.22 8.67 19.65
C TYR A 383 -5.74 8.79 19.68
N ALA A 384 -6.33 9.71 18.91
CA ALA A 384 -7.78 9.89 18.84
C ALA A 384 -8.41 9.05 17.74
N SER A 385 -7.89 9.11 16.51
CA SER A 385 -8.34 8.30 15.37
C SER A 385 -7.40 8.53 14.17
N PRO A 386 -7.49 7.73 13.09
CA PRO A 386 -6.70 8.02 11.89
C PRO A 386 -7.12 9.32 11.18
N THR A 387 -8.37 9.79 11.36
CA THR A 387 -8.80 11.14 10.93
C THR A 387 -8.21 12.22 11.84
N GLY A 388 -8.09 11.92 13.14
CA GLY A 388 -7.36 12.73 14.11
C GLY A 388 -5.88 12.86 13.76
N ALA A 389 -5.22 11.81 13.26
CA ALA A 389 -3.84 11.87 12.77
C ALA A 389 -3.68 12.83 11.59
N ALA A 390 -4.64 12.84 10.65
CA ALA A 390 -4.61 13.75 9.52
C ALA A 390 -4.84 15.21 9.92
N LEU A 391 -5.81 15.46 10.81
CA LEU A 391 -6.08 16.80 11.36
C LEU A 391 -4.93 17.30 12.23
N GLY A 392 -4.39 16.44 13.08
CA GLY A 392 -3.23 16.71 13.91
C GLY A 392 -2.00 17.01 13.08
N ALA A 393 -1.74 16.24 12.01
CA ALA A 393 -0.63 16.53 11.09
C ALA A 393 -0.81 17.86 10.36
N ALA A 394 -2.03 18.21 9.95
CA ALA A 394 -2.32 19.50 9.33
C ALA A 394 -2.10 20.67 10.30
N LEU A 395 -2.67 20.59 11.51
CA LEU A 395 -2.55 21.62 12.53
C LEU A 395 -1.12 21.74 13.06
N GLY A 396 -0.45 20.61 13.30
CA GLY A 396 0.95 20.57 13.70
C GLY A 396 1.87 21.08 12.61
N GLY A 397 1.60 20.78 11.34
CA GLY A 397 2.36 21.29 10.21
C GLY A 397 2.24 22.80 10.05
N ALA A 398 1.02 23.33 10.18
CA ALA A 398 0.77 24.78 10.20
C ALA A 398 1.43 25.46 11.41
N ALA A 399 1.34 24.86 12.61
CA ALA A 399 1.99 25.36 13.81
C ALA A 399 3.53 25.30 13.73
N GLY A 400 4.07 24.25 13.09
CA GLY A 400 5.51 24.11 12.84
C GLY A 400 6.03 25.13 11.83
N ALA A 401 5.26 25.39 10.78
CA ALA A 401 5.55 26.47 9.82
C ALA A 401 5.50 27.84 10.49
N ALA A 402 4.46 28.12 11.29
CA ALA A 402 4.34 29.36 12.06
C ALA A 402 5.46 29.49 13.11
N ALA A 403 5.84 28.40 13.77
CA ALA A 403 6.98 28.39 14.69
C ALA A 403 8.31 28.66 13.97
N ALA A 404 8.44 28.31 12.68
CA ALA A 404 9.58 28.68 11.86
C ALA A 404 9.60 30.17 11.52
N GLU A 405 8.43 30.78 11.30
CA GLU A 405 8.30 32.23 11.14
C GLU A 405 8.66 32.97 12.44
N VAL A 406 8.25 32.44 13.60
CA VAL A 406 8.48 33.05 14.93
C VAL A 406 9.90 32.79 15.46
N ALA A 407 10.47 31.60 15.24
CA ALA A 407 11.84 31.26 15.64
C ALA A 407 12.90 31.68 14.59
N GLY A 408 12.47 32.29 13.48
CA GLY A 408 13.18 32.35 12.20
C GLY A 408 14.04 33.58 11.91
N GLY A 409 14.71 34.17 12.92
CA GLY A 409 15.73 35.19 12.66
C GLY A 409 17.09 34.58 12.32
N ALA A 410 17.64 33.74 13.22
CA ALA A 410 19.04 33.30 13.14
C ALA A 410 19.23 31.96 12.39
N VAL A 411 18.31 31.00 12.56
CA VAL A 411 18.43 29.66 11.96
C VAL A 411 18.12 29.69 10.46
N LEU A 412 17.11 30.46 10.06
CA LEU A 412 16.75 30.68 8.66
C LEU A 412 17.87 31.42 7.90
N VAL A 413 18.50 32.42 8.53
CA VAL A 413 19.65 33.16 7.96
C VAL A 413 20.88 32.27 7.78
N GLU A 414 21.20 31.37 8.72
CA GLU A 414 22.34 30.47 8.58
C GLU A 414 22.10 29.37 7.53
N ILE A 415 20.87 28.85 7.41
CA ILE A 415 20.49 27.94 6.33
C ILE A 415 20.52 28.69 4.98
N GLU A 416 20.04 29.93 4.94
CA GLU A 416 20.07 30.78 3.75
C GLU A 416 21.49 31.04 3.28
N ARG A 417 22.39 31.41 4.20
CA ARG A 417 23.80 31.62 3.92
C ARG A 417 24.47 30.36 3.35
N ARG A 418 24.31 29.21 4.00
CA ARG A 418 24.91 27.93 3.54
C ARG A 418 24.36 27.47 2.20
N LYS A 419 23.05 27.59 1.97
CA LYS A 419 22.41 27.17 0.71
C LYS A 419 22.72 28.12 -0.44
N ARG A 420 22.83 29.42 -0.17
CA ARG A 420 23.32 30.43 -1.12
C ARG A 420 24.76 30.11 -1.53
N GLU A 421 25.65 29.82 -0.59
CA GLU A 421 27.05 29.43 -0.86
C GLU A 421 27.14 28.13 -1.70
N GLU A 422 26.37 27.10 -1.31
CA GLU A 422 26.36 25.81 -2.00
C GLU A 422 25.81 25.91 -3.43
N PHE A 423 24.72 26.65 -3.64
CA PHE A 423 24.14 26.88 -4.96
C PHE A 423 25.02 27.76 -5.84
N ASN A 424 25.58 28.84 -5.32
CA ASN A 424 26.50 29.69 -6.10
C ASN A 424 27.72 28.90 -6.57
N ARG A 425 28.23 27.97 -5.74
CA ARG A 425 29.30 27.04 -6.13
C ARG A 425 28.84 26.07 -7.22
N VAL A 426 27.73 25.34 -7.03
CA VAL A 426 27.24 24.34 -8.00
C VAL A 426 26.83 24.99 -9.32
N PHE A 427 26.20 26.16 -9.26
CA PHE A 427 25.80 26.95 -10.43
C PHE A 427 27.01 27.54 -11.13
N GLY A 428 27.98 28.11 -10.40
CA GLY A 428 29.25 28.58 -10.94
C GLY A 428 30.01 27.47 -11.67
N ASP A 429 30.13 26.28 -11.05
CA ASP A 429 30.78 25.11 -11.65
C ASP A 429 30.04 24.62 -12.92
N THR A 430 28.71 24.68 -12.92
CA THR A 430 27.88 24.25 -14.06
C THR A 430 27.98 25.25 -15.22
N VAL A 431 27.93 26.56 -14.94
CA VAL A 431 28.06 27.62 -15.95
C VAL A 431 29.47 27.67 -16.53
N SER A 432 30.51 27.56 -15.69
CA SER A 432 31.92 27.51 -16.15
C SER A 432 32.19 26.30 -17.05
N ARG A 433 31.58 25.13 -16.76
CA ARG A 433 31.69 23.94 -17.62
C ARG A 433 30.89 24.03 -18.91
N SER A 434 29.70 24.63 -18.89
CA SER A 434 28.83 24.72 -20.07
C SER A 434 29.21 25.84 -21.04
N TYR A 435 29.91 26.88 -20.58
CA TYR A 435 30.26 28.05 -21.40
C TYR A 435 31.77 28.37 -21.48
N GLY A 436 32.64 27.52 -20.93
CA GLY A 436 34.09 27.63 -21.14
C GLY A 436 34.78 28.84 -20.49
N TYR A 437 34.15 29.51 -19.52
CA TYR A 437 34.78 30.62 -18.80
C TYR A 437 35.69 30.08 -17.69
N VAL A 438 37.01 30.11 -17.95
CA VAL A 438 38.04 29.92 -16.95
C VAL A 438 38.09 31.16 -16.06
N GLY A 439 37.69 31.00 -14.79
CA GLY A 439 38.12 31.82 -13.65
C GLY A 439 37.77 33.31 -13.70
N VAL A 440 36.63 33.68 -13.13
CA VAL A 440 36.51 34.97 -12.43
C VAL A 440 36.14 34.66 -10.99
N ARG A 441 37.12 34.78 -10.09
CA ARG A 441 36.85 34.85 -8.64
C ARG A 441 36.07 36.13 -8.40
N ALA A 442 34.91 36.00 -7.77
CA ALA A 442 34.21 37.15 -7.22
C ALA A 442 34.98 37.63 -5.97
N GLU A 443 35.37 38.90 -5.96
CA GLU A 443 35.50 39.67 -4.72
C GLU A 443 34.11 39.98 -4.15
#